data_AF-A0AAW2GAD2-F1
#
_entry.id   AF-A0AAW2GAD2-F1
#
_cell.length_a   1.000
_cell.length_b   1.000
_cell.length_c   1.000
_cell.angle_alpha   90.00
_cell.angle_beta   90.00
_cell.angle_gamma   90.00
#
_symmetry.space_group_name_H-M   'P 1'
#
loop_
_entity.id
_entity.type
_entity.pdbx_description
1 polymer ?
#
loop_
_entity_poly.entity_id
_entity_poly.type
_entity_poly.pdbx_seq_one_letter_code
_entity_poly.pdbx_strand_id
1 'polypeptide(L)'
;MYYSYYKTIAESKDFLDGMDKISHDNLSEYGNVIDASKKYCLFPEILAGFLYHIAKNLGVISREQCWQIERGDGLPPITSCEGLGVPVYFYLEIVWSTTVITGAVLFNYATYLSNSIYGGLITILFFFFNHNECTRVQWTPPLRESFAYPLLLFQMYCVTMAIRKYTRHNAAKEPTLLKNETKQGLFMDIFGWTICSLCTWQFSHFVFTTQIIAILLLKWLRIVPYEFYKHFCMVHALAIAGSSKITNGSLVICSFYTCIIISSNVAAFITKLSRFQNVKREIIFEIVATIILTKWMKSYVLYSQDDAHVFNILKSKLTNYRDFHTMLYTCSAEFDFLQYKTYEAIIKTLLLPTTILVSMLILYYWYRNFKTSSYPFCIEADMAYNGLQTGAFIIMAVFIMRLKLFMTPHLCIIAGAVCSKRYLEKIGLKSELMRLAIVILLLGGMSYHGVDRFQEERGFIGEYSNIEQEELFEWIKGNTPKHAVFAGKMSLMANLMLSTGRPIVNNPYYESKEIRDRTMKVYEIFSRKDAASVYASLRNMKVSYVILEEPLCLGFANLPSGCQLTDLWDMIDNGTAKAANKPPLCPLLFKGNAYPFRRAFINSNYVVLQLDYSHYVEFKPKTSMPLHYQF
;
A
#
# COMPACT_ATOMS: atom_id res chain seq x y z
N MET A 1 10.62 8.89 -1.58
CA MET A 1 9.99 9.34 -2.84
C MET A 1 8.82 10.29 -2.57
N TYR A 2 7.69 9.87 -1.98
CA TYR A 2 6.54 10.78 -1.75
C TYR A 2 6.92 12.08 -1.02
N TYR A 3 7.64 11.96 0.10
CA TYR A 3 8.15 13.11 0.83
C TYR A 3 9.00 14.08 -0.02
N SER A 4 9.72 13.60 -1.03
CA SER A 4 10.51 14.48 -1.91
C SER A 4 9.63 15.42 -2.75
N TYR A 5 8.43 14.99 -3.16
CA TYR A 5 7.50 15.88 -3.87
C TYR A 5 6.89 16.92 -2.94
N TYR A 6 6.49 16.50 -1.73
CA TYR A 6 6.06 17.44 -0.70
C TYR A 6 7.17 18.47 -0.41
N LYS A 7 8.42 18.03 -0.25
CA LYS A 7 9.57 18.90 -0.02
C LYS A 7 9.75 19.91 -1.17
N THR A 8 9.66 19.47 -2.42
CA THR A 8 9.71 20.36 -3.60
C THR A 8 8.62 21.44 -3.56
N ILE A 9 7.40 21.10 -3.11
CA ILE A 9 6.31 22.07 -2.95
C ILE A 9 6.57 22.98 -1.74
N ALA A 10 7.05 22.45 -0.62
CA ALA A 10 7.27 23.23 0.60
C ALA A 10 8.43 24.24 0.45
N GLU A 11 9.47 23.87 -0.29
CA GLU A 11 10.66 24.71 -0.55
C GLU A 11 10.50 25.66 -1.75
N SER A 12 9.40 25.55 -2.51
CA SER A 12 9.11 26.47 -3.61
C SER A 12 8.77 27.88 -3.09
N LYS A 13 8.86 28.88 -3.98
CA LYS A 13 8.53 30.28 -3.61
C LYS A 13 7.06 30.40 -3.20
N ASP A 14 6.19 29.81 -4.02
CA ASP A 14 4.75 29.76 -3.83
C ASP A 14 4.23 28.35 -4.19
N PHE A 15 3.02 28.03 -3.76
CA PHE A 15 2.37 26.75 -4.05
C PHE A 15 2.29 26.43 -5.56
N LEU A 16 2.00 27.44 -6.40
CA LEU A 16 1.88 27.26 -7.85
C LEU A 16 3.23 26.92 -8.52
N ASP A 17 4.33 27.52 -8.05
CA ASP A 17 5.69 27.17 -8.51
C ASP A 17 6.05 25.73 -8.13
N GLY A 18 5.65 25.30 -6.93
CA GLY A 18 5.79 23.90 -6.50
C GLY A 18 4.99 22.93 -7.37
N MET A 19 3.75 23.30 -7.70
CA MET A 19 2.88 22.51 -8.56
C MET A 19 3.42 22.38 -9.99
N ASP A 20 3.94 23.45 -10.56
CA ASP A 20 4.55 23.44 -11.90
C ASP A 20 5.75 22.48 -11.94
N LYS A 21 6.65 22.56 -10.95
CA LYS A 21 7.82 21.68 -10.81
C LYS A 21 7.47 20.20 -10.75
N ILE A 22 6.38 19.82 -10.07
CA ILE A 22 5.97 18.41 -10.00
C ILE A 22 5.19 17.97 -11.24
N SER A 23 4.53 18.88 -11.96
CA SER A 23 3.83 18.56 -13.21
C SER A 23 4.80 18.38 -14.39
N HIS A 24 5.99 18.97 -14.30
CA HIS A 24 7.08 18.86 -15.28
C HIS A 24 8.31 18.17 -14.66
N ASP A 25 8.08 17.04 -13.98
CA ASP A 25 9.16 16.32 -13.30
C ASP A 25 10.05 15.57 -14.30
N ASN A 26 11.35 15.86 -14.24
CA ASN A 26 12.40 15.21 -15.03
C ASN A 26 13.42 14.47 -14.14
N LEU A 27 13.23 14.48 -12.82
CA LEU A 27 14.18 13.89 -11.87
C LEU A 27 13.83 12.44 -11.58
N SER A 28 12.55 12.11 -11.40
CA SER A 28 12.14 10.78 -10.93
C SER A 28 12.23 9.69 -12.00
N GLU A 29 12.17 10.06 -13.27
CA GLU A 29 12.24 9.17 -14.43
C GLU A 29 13.06 9.82 -15.55
N TYR A 30 14.38 9.85 -15.37
CA TYR A 30 15.26 10.53 -16.33
C TYR A 30 15.07 10.03 -17.77
N GLY A 31 14.97 10.99 -18.68
CA GLY A 31 14.68 10.77 -20.11
C GLY A 31 13.23 11.05 -20.49
N ASN A 32 12.31 11.09 -19.52
CA ASN A 32 10.91 11.44 -19.72
C ASN A 32 10.55 12.64 -18.83
N VAL A 33 9.72 13.56 -19.35
CA VAL A 33 9.07 14.58 -18.52
C VAL A 33 7.70 14.05 -18.16
N ILE A 34 7.45 13.85 -16.88
CA ILE A 34 6.21 13.24 -16.37
C ILE A 34 5.45 14.20 -15.46
N ASP A 35 4.12 14.10 -15.52
CA ASP A 35 3.25 14.71 -14.51
C ASP A 35 3.21 13.79 -13.28
N ALA A 36 4.10 14.06 -12.32
CA ALA A 36 4.24 13.28 -11.10
C ALA A 36 2.95 13.31 -10.26
N SER A 37 2.20 14.41 -10.31
CA SER A 37 0.95 14.60 -9.56
C SER A 37 -0.10 13.55 -9.92
N LYS A 38 -0.27 13.32 -11.22
CA LYS A 38 -1.25 12.36 -11.77
C LYS A 38 -0.72 10.94 -11.72
N LYS A 39 0.58 10.73 -11.96
CA LYS A 39 1.18 9.39 -12.06
C LYS A 39 1.28 8.69 -10.70
N TYR A 40 1.67 9.41 -9.65
CA TYR A 40 1.96 8.82 -8.35
C TYR A 40 0.87 9.01 -7.29
N CYS A 41 -0.31 9.54 -7.68
CA CYS A 41 -1.44 9.84 -6.78
C CYS A 41 -1.09 10.82 -5.64
N LEU A 42 -0.34 11.90 -5.91
CA LEU A 42 0.25 12.82 -4.90
C LEU A 42 -0.75 13.70 -4.11
N PHE A 43 -2.02 13.31 -4.03
CA PHE A 43 -3.05 14.13 -3.38
C PHE A 43 -2.72 14.50 -1.91
N PRO A 44 -2.24 13.58 -1.04
CA PRO A 44 -1.84 13.93 0.33
C PRO A 44 -0.69 14.92 0.39
N GLU A 45 0.33 14.76 -0.46
CA GLU A 45 1.51 15.64 -0.49
C GLU A 45 1.16 17.03 -1.02
N ILE A 46 0.28 17.11 -2.03
CA ILE A 46 -0.21 18.37 -2.57
C ILE A 46 -1.04 19.10 -1.51
N LEU A 47 -1.94 18.39 -0.82
CA LEU A 47 -2.73 18.97 0.27
C LEU A 47 -1.83 19.43 1.42
N ALA A 48 -0.86 18.62 1.83
CA ALA A 48 0.10 18.98 2.86
C ALA A 48 0.93 20.22 2.45
N GLY A 49 1.41 20.28 1.21
CA GLY A 49 2.16 21.42 0.69
C GLY A 49 1.32 22.70 0.63
N PHE A 50 0.05 22.59 0.24
CA PHE A 50 -0.89 23.71 0.25
C PHE A 50 -1.13 24.23 1.67
N LEU A 51 -1.40 23.34 2.63
CA LEU A 51 -1.57 23.68 4.04
C LEU A 51 -0.31 24.32 4.63
N TYR A 52 0.88 23.84 4.23
CA TYR A 52 2.15 24.42 4.66
C TYR A 52 2.32 25.87 4.19
N HIS A 53 2.04 26.16 2.92
CA HIS A 53 2.09 27.54 2.40
C HIS A 53 1.06 28.45 3.07
N ILE A 54 -0.16 27.96 3.32
CA ILE A 54 -1.16 28.72 4.09
C ILE A 54 -0.66 29.02 5.50
N ALA A 55 -0.16 28.02 6.22
CA ALA A 55 0.29 28.19 7.59
C ALA A 55 1.52 29.11 7.68
N LYS A 56 2.39 29.08 6.67
CA LYS A 56 3.52 30.02 6.50
C LYS A 56 3.03 31.45 6.27
N ASN A 57 2.06 31.64 5.36
CA ASN A 57 1.51 32.96 5.03
C ASN A 57 0.72 33.58 6.19
N LEU A 58 0.04 32.75 7.00
CA LEU A 58 -0.67 33.19 8.20
C LEU A 58 0.26 33.45 9.40
N GLY A 59 1.56 33.16 9.29
CA GLY A 59 2.51 33.31 10.40
C GLY A 59 2.27 32.36 11.57
N VAL A 60 1.52 31.27 11.37
CA VAL A 60 1.22 30.26 12.40
C VAL A 60 2.43 29.35 12.64
N ILE A 61 3.26 29.18 11.61
CA ILE A 61 4.46 28.37 11.69
C ILE A 61 5.52 29.08 12.54
N SER A 62 5.96 28.42 13.61
CA SER A 62 7.04 28.87 14.47
C SER A 62 8.37 28.94 13.71
N ARG A 63 9.24 29.87 14.08
CA ARG A 63 10.61 29.94 13.52
C ARG A 63 11.35 28.62 13.78
N GLU A 64 12.11 28.20 12.78
CA GLU A 64 13.00 27.03 12.85
C GLU A 64 14.01 27.22 13.99
N GLN A 65 14.10 26.24 14.89
CA GLN A 65 15.10 26.24 15.95
C GLN A 65 16.24 25.31 15.54
N CYS A 66 17.39 25.88 15.22
CA CYS A 66 18.54 25.13 14.75
C CYS A 66 19.61 25.01 15.83
N TRP A 67 20.10 23.80 16.01
CA TRP A 67 21.16 23.44 16.95
C TRP A 67 22.32 22.79 16.19
N GLN A 68 23.55 23.03 16.61
CA GLN A 68 24.68 22.22 16.17
C GLN A 68 24.81 21.02 17.07
N ILE A 69 24.73 19.84 16.49
CA ILE A 69 24.84 18.56 17.19
C ILE A 69 26.23 17.99 16.91
N GLU A 70 27.00 17.77 17.97
CA GLU A 70 28.24 16.99 17.91
C GLU A 70 27.88 15.51 17.81
N ARG A 71 28.35 14.85 16.76
CA ARG A 71 27.97 13.46 16.45
C ARG A 71 28.82 12.40 17.15
N GLY A 72 29.90 12.81 17.81
CA GLY A 72 30.93 11.86 18.29
C GLY A 72 31.77 11.28 17.15
N ASP A 73 32.64 10.31 17.49
CA ASP A 73 33.44 9.52 16.55
C ASP A 73 34.30 10.29 15.54
N GLY A 74 34.69 11.53 15.89
CA GLY A 74 35.52 12.39 15.03
C GLY A 74 34.79 12.93 13.79
N LEU A 75 33.46 12.80 13.73
CA LEU A 75 32.64 13.33 12.64
C LEU A 75 32.41 14.85 12.79
N PRO A 76 32.31 15.61 11.68
CA PRO A 76 32.05 17.04 11.75
C PRO A 76 30.65 17.29 12.34
N PRO A 77 30.47 18.37 13.12
CA PRO A 77 29.17 18.72 13.68
C PRO A 77 28.17 19.03 12.57
N ILE A 78 26.91 18.64 12.78
CA ILE A 78 25.82 18.90 11.84
C ILE A 78 24.81 19.86 12.44
N THR A 79 24.27 20.74 11.60
CA THR A 79 23.17 21.61 11.99
C THR A 79 21.86 20.84 11.82
N SER A 80 21.17 20.60 12.93
CA SER A 80 19.82 20.03 12.93
C SER A 80 18.83 21.12 13.31
N CYS A 81 17.77 21.28 12.51
CA CYS A 81 16.71 22.23 12.78
C CYS A 81 15.43 21.49 13.15
N GLU A 82 14.75 21.99 14.17
CA GLU A 82 13.51 21.44 14.70
C GLU A 82 12.36 22.44 14.63
N GLY A 83 11.14 21.90 14.69
CA GLY A 83 9.90 22.67 14.73
C GLY A 83 9.11 22.67 13.43
N LEU A 84 7.88 23.19 13.48
CA LEU A 84 6.93 23.21 12.36
C LEU A 84 7.40 24.02 11.15
N GLY A 85 8.41 24.87 11.32
CA GLY A 85 9.09 25.59 10.24
C GLY A 85 9.88 24.67 9.31
N VAL A 86 10.32 23.52 9.80
CA VAL A 86 11.05 22.56 8.98
C VAL A 86 10.04 21.63 8.30
N PRO A 87 10.07 21.49 6.96
CA PRO A 87 9.05 20.75 6.22
C PRO A 87 8.83 19.31 6.70
N VAL A 88 9.87 18.63 7.18
CA VAL A 88 9.74 17.24 7.66
C VAL A 88 8.82 17.11 8.87
N TYR A 89 8.93 18.00 9.86
CA TYR A 89 8.10 17.95 11.06
C TYR A 89 6.65 18.27 10.72
N PHE A 90 6.40 19.30 9.91
CA PHE A 90 5.04 19.62 9.47
C PHE A 90 4.39 18.44 8.72
N TYR A 91 5.12 17.76 7.85
CA TYR A 91 4.62 16.57 7.16
C TYR A 91 4.30 15.42 8.12
N LEU A 92 5.18 15.14 9.08
CA LEU A 92 4.96 14.10 10.08
C LEU A 92 3.77 14.39 10.99
N GLU A 93 3.56 15.65 11.38
CA GLU A 93 2.38 16.06 12.17
C GLU A 93 1.07 15.80 11.44
N ILE A 94 1.02 15.99 10.10
CA ILE A 94 -0.15 15.62 9.30
C ILE A 94 -0.38 14.11 9.33
N VAL A 95 0.69 13.31 9.20
CA VAL A 95 0.61 11.84 9.27
C VAL A 95 0.08 11.38 10.63
N TRP A 96 0.62 11.93 11.72
CA TRP A 96 0.18 11.58 13.08
C TRP A 96 -1.25 12.04 13.36
N SER A 97 -1.63 13.24 12.91
CA SER A 97 -3.02 13.71 12.95
C SER A 97 -3.97 12.75 12.24
N THR A 98 -3.56 12.24 11.08
CA THR A 98 -4.34 11.25 10.31
C THR A 98 -4.48 9.91 11.05
N THR A 99 -3.47 9.54 11.85
CA THR A 99 -3.52 8.35 12.71
C THR A 99 -4.48 8.55 13.89
N VAL A 100 -4.51 9.73 14.50
CA VAL A 100 -5.51 10.06 15.55
C VAL A 100 -6.92 9.97 15.00
N ILE A 101 -7.14 10.49 13.78
CA ILE A 101 -8.43 10.36 13.07
C ILE A 101 -8.78 8.88 12.87
N THR A 102 -7.82 8.03 12.52
CA THR A 102 -8.05 6.57 12.38
C THR A 102 -8.61 5.98 13.68
N GLY A 103 -8.00 6.28 14.83
CA GLY A 103 -8.51 5.86 16.14
C GLY A 103 -9.93 6.38 16.40
N ALA A 104 -10.18 7.65 16.14
CA ALA A 104 -11.51 8.25 16.32
C ALA A 104 -12.58 7.57 15.43
N VAL A 105 -12.26 7.25 14.19
CA VAL A 105 -13.19 6.55 13.27
C VAL A 105 -13.44 5.12 13.74
N LEU A 106 -12.41 4.38 14.18
CA LEU A 106 -12.58 3.04 14.73
C LEU A 106 -13.52 3.04 15.95
N PHE A 107 -13.35 3.99 16.86
CA PHE A 107 -14.21 4.15 18.02
C PHE A 107 -15.68 4.37 17.63
N ASN A 108 -15.93 5.31 16.71
CA ASN A 108 -17.28 5.62 16.24
C ASN A 108 -17.91 4.44 15.49
N TYR A 109 -17.15 3.78 14.64
CA TYR A 109 -17.60 2.61 13.88
C TYR A 109 -18.01 1.48 14.82
N ALA A 110 -17.15 1.10 15.77
CA ALA A 110 -17.45 0.03 16.72
C ALA A 110 -18.62 0.39 17.67
N THR A 111 -18.72 1.65 18.11
CA THR A 111 -19.84 2.12 18.92
C THR A 111 -21.16 2.00 18.17
N TYR A 112 -21.18 2.35 16.88
CA TYR A 112 -22.35 2.22 16.04
C TYR A 112 -22.73 0.76 15.77
N LEU A 113 -21.75 -0.11 15.49
CA LEU A 113 -22.01 -1.52 15.20
C LEU A 113 -22.58 -2.23 16.44
N SER A 114 -21.94 -2.03 17.60
CA SER A 114 -22.32 -2.63 18.89
C SER A 114 -23.54 -1.97 19.55
N ASN A 115 -23.91 -0.73 19.20
CA ASN A 115 -24.83 0.14 19.96
C ASN A 115 -24.41 0.31 21.43
N SER A 116 -23.11 0.38 21.70
CA SER A 116 -22.56 0.50 23.06
C SER A 116 -21.25 1.28 23.06
N ILE A 117 -21.12 2.26 23.94
CA ILE A 117 -19.88 3.05 24.11
C ILE A 117 -18.73 2.16 24.59
N TYR A 118 -19.03 1.16 25.43
CA TYR A 118 -18.05 0.17 25.87
C TYR A 118 -17.46 -0.64 24.71
N GLY A 119 -18.24 -0.89 23.66
CA GLY A 119 -17.74 -1.57 22.46
C GLY A 119 -16.70 -0.73 21.71
N GLY A 120 -16.89 0.59 21.66
CA GLY A 120 -15.89 1.52 21.14
C GLY A 120 -14.61 1.54 21.97
N LEU A 121 -14.73 1.61 23.31
CA LEU A 121 -13.57 1.62 24.21
C LEU A 121 -12.73 0.33 24.09
N ILE A 122 -13.38 -0.84 24.08
CA ILE A 122 -12.68 -2.12 23.91
C ILE A 122 -11.97 -2.19 22.55
N THR A 123 -12.60 -1.68 21.49
CA THR A 123 -12.00 -1.65 20.16
C THR A 123 -10.70 -0.84 20.14
N ILE A 124 -10.69 0.31 20.81
CA ILE A 124 -9.50 1.17 20.89
C ILE A 124 -8.40 0.53 21.74
N LEU A 125 -8.76 -0.14 22.83
CA LEU A 125 -7.80 -0.88 23.63
C LEU A 125 -7.17 -2.04 22.84
N PHE A 126 -7.96 -2.81 22.08
CA PHE A 126 -7.43 -3.83 21.19
C PHE A 126 -6.51 -3.25 20.11
N PHE A 127 -6.87 -2.08 19.56
CA PHE A 127 -6.05 -1.36 18.59
C PHE A 127 -4.70 -0.94 19.19
N PHE A 128 -4.68 -0.41 20.42
CA PHE A 128 -3.42 -0.04 21.09
C PHE A 128 -2.56 -1.24 21.47
N PHE A 129 -3.15 -2.31 22.00
CA PHE A 129 -2.39 -3.52 22.37
C PHE A 129 -1.85 -4.30 21.16
N ASN A 130 -2.43 -4.09 19.97
CA ASN A 130 -1.98 -4.69 18.71
C ASN A 130 -1.49 -3.62 17.72
N HIS A 131 -0.96 -2.49 18.20
CA HIS A 131 -0.62 -1.35 17.35
C HIS A 131 0.32 -1.72 16.19
N ASN A 132 1.39 -2.49 16.44
CA ASN A 132 2.29 -3.02 15.41
C ASN A 132 1.62 -3.88 14.31
N GLU A 133 0.49 -4.51 14.63
CA GLU A 133 -0.27 -5.36 13.71
C GLU A 133 -1.39 -4.59 12.99
N CYS A 134 -1.80 -3.44 13.55
CA CYS A 134 -2.84 -2.56 13.03
C CYS A 134 -2.30 -1.45 12.11
N THR A 135 -1.10 -0.95 12.37
CA THR A 135 -0.50 0.15 11.62
C THR A 135 1.03 0.07 11.61
N ARG A 136 1.65 0.66 10.60
CA ARG A 136 3.11 0.76 10.44
C ARG A 136 3.62 2.19 10.60
N VAL A 137 2.76 3.09 11.05
CA VAL A 137 3.06 4.53 11.13
C VAL A 137 4.25 4.84 12.04
N GLN A 138 4.50 4.03 13.07
CA GLN A 138 5.65 4.21 13.97
C GLN A 138 7.00 4.01 13.26
N TRP A 139 7.10 2.99 12.38
CA TRP A 139 8.36 2.63 11.72
C TRP A 139 8.55 3.34 10.39
N THR A 140 7.46 3.53 9.66
CA THR A 140 7.45 4.13 8.32
C THR A 140 6.25 5.05 8.20
N PRO A 141 6.30 6.27 8.79
CA PRO A 141 5.20 7.22 8.75
C PRO A 141 4.68 7.56 7.33
N PRO A 142 5.54 7.86 6.33
CA PRO A 142 5.12 8.42 5.03
C PRO A 142 4.55 7.38 4.06
N LEU A 143 4.01 6.27 4.56
CA LEU A 143 3.33 5.26 3.74
C LEU A 143 1.95 5.76 3.30
N ARG A 144 1.55 5.40 2.07
CA ARG A 144 0.23 5.75 1.50
C ARG A 144 -0.94 5.26 2.32
N GLU A 145 -0.82 4.06 2.86
CA GLU A 145 -1.86 3.47 3.71
C GLU A 145 -2.12 4.29 4.97
N SER A 146 -1.12 4.98 5.53
CA SER A 146 -1.29 5.86 6.70
C SER A 146 -2.30 6.97 6.40
N PHE A 147 -2.33 7.48 5.16
CA PHE A 147 -3.28 8.51 4.73
C PHE A 147 -4.62 7.94 4.26
N ALA A 148 -4.60 6.83 3.52
CA ALA A 148 -5.80 6.27 2.90
C ALA A 148 -6.70 5.52 3.88
N TYR A 149 -6.10 4.91 4.90
CA TYR A 149 -6.81 4.01 5.80
C TYR A 149 -7.98 4.65 6.56
N PRO A 150 -7.87 5.85 7.16
CA PRO A 150 -9.03 6.50 7.79
C PRO A 150 -10.13 6.83 6.78
N LEU A 151 -9.78 7.21 5.56
CA LEU A 151 -10.75 7.48 4.49
C LEU A 151 -11.52 6.20 4.10
N LEU A 152 -10.79 5.07 3.99
CA LEU A 152 -11.38 3.75 3.74
C LEU A 152 -12.31 3.32 4.88
N LEU A 153 -11.89 3.47 6.14
CA LEU A 153 -12.71 3.14 7.30
C LEU A 153 -13.97 4.00 7.38
N PHE A 154 -13.85 5.30 7.12
CA PHE A 154 -15.01 6.20 7.12
C PHE A 154 -15.97 5.85 5.98
N GLN A 155 -15.46 5.50 4.80
CA GLN A 155 -16.28 5.01 3.70
C GLN A 155 -17.04 3.73 4.09
N MET A 156 -16.38 2.75 4.70
CA MET A 156 -17.02 1.50 5.16
C MET A 156 -18.03 1.74 6.28
N TYR A 157 -17.74 2.69 7.16
CA TYR A 157 -18.67 3.15 8.19
C TYR A 157 -19.95 3.74 7.57
N CYS A 158 -19.82 4.66 6.60
CA CYS A 158 -20.97 5.22 5.87
C CYS A 158 -21.77 4.14 5.13
N VAL A 159 -21.10 3.15 4.53
CA VAL A 159 -21.77 1.99 3.89
C VAL A 159 -22.54 1.17 4.91
N THR A 160 -21.95 0.89 6.08
CA THR A 160 -22.62 0.18 7.19
C THR A 160 -23.87 0.95 7.65
N MET A 161 -23.76 2.27 7.80
CA MET A 161 -24.90 3.13 8.14
C MET A 161 -26.00 3.09 7.08
N ALA A 162 -25.61 3.16 5.81
CA ALA A 162 -26.55 3.13 4.69
C ALA A 162 -27.28 1.79 4.59
N ILE A 163 -26.57 0.65 4.75
CA ILE A 163 -27.17 -0.69 4.80
C ILE A 163 -28.18 -0.80 5.94
N ARG A 164 -27.80 -0.37 7.15
CA ARG A 164 -28.70 -0.41 8.32
C ARG A 164 -29.95 0.43 8.07
N LYS A 165 -29.83 1.64 7.50
CA LYS A 165 -30.97 2.52 7.22
C LYS A 165 -31.89 2.00 6.10
N TYR A 166 -31.34 1.35 5.08
CA TYR A 166 -32.13 0.77 3.98
C TYR A 166 -32.88 -0.50 4.39
N THR A 167 -32.32 -1.29 5.31
CA THR A 167 -32.89 -2.58 5.73
C THR A 167 -33.86 -2.44 6.91
N ARG A 168 -33.82 -1.31 7.65
CA ARG A 168 -34.69 -1.09 8.83
C ARG A 168 -36.15 -0.88 8.42
N HIS A 169 -36.98 -1.88 8.73
CA HIS A 169 -38.40 -1.93 8.35
C HIS A 169 -39.30 -0.94 9.12
N ASN A 170 -38.89 -0.49 10.32
CA ASN A 170 -39.65 0.44 11.17
C ASN A 170 -39.47 1.93 10.80
N ALA A 171 -39.28 2.23 9.52
CA ALA A 171 -39.05 3.58 9.02
C ALA A 171 -40.36 4.33 8.67
N ALA A 172 -41.45 3.99 9.36
CA ALA A 172 -42.79 4.58 9.20
C ALA A 172 -43.03 5.80 10.11
N LYS A 173 -42.10 6.12 11.03
CA LYS A 173 -42.22 7.25 11.97
C LYS A 173 -41.46 8.52 11.56
N GLU A 174 -40.64 8.47 10.50
CA GLU A 174 -39.91 9.65 9.99
C GLU A 174 -40.58 10.22 8.73
N PRO A 175 -40.63 11.56 8.58
CA PRO A 175 -41.12 12.21 7.35
C PRO A 175 -40.34 11.71 6.13
N THR A 176 -41.06 11.43 5.04
CA THR A 176 -40.49 10.89 3.78
C THR A 176 -39.42 11.79 3.16
N LEU A 177 -39.57 13.12 3.29
CA LEU A 177 -38.59 14.11 2.82
C LEU A 177 -37.25 13.98 3.56
N LEU A 178 -37.28 14.04 4.90
CA LEU A 178 -36.08 13.95 5.74
C LEU A 178 -35.35 12.62 5.56
N LYS A 179 -36.09 11.53 5.33
CA LYS A 179 -35.57 10.20 5.06
C LYS A 179 -34.84 10.12 3.71
N ASN A 180 -35.32 10.81 2.68
CA ASN A 180 -34.67 10.86 1.37
C ASN A 180 -33.43 11.75 1.41
N GLU A 181 -33.49 12.91 2.07
CA GLU A 181 -32.33 13.78 2.22
C GLU A 181 -31.18 13.10 2.99
N THR A 182 -31.47 12.45 4.12
CA THR A 182 -30.41 11.72 4.84
C THR A 182 -29.88 10.51 4.07
N LYS A 183 -30.69 9.85 3.23
CA LYS A 183 -30.20 8.78 2.35
C LYS A 183 -29.29 9.34 1.26
N GLN A 184 -29.67 10.44 0.64
CA GLN A 184 -28.84 11.13 -0.36
C GLN A 184 -27.53 11.63 0.26
N GLY A 185 -27.58 12.21 1.46
CA GLY A 185 -26.40 12.62 2.22
C GLY A 185 -25.41 11.46 2.41
N LEU A 186 -25.88 10.30 2.88
CA LEU A 186 -25.02 9.11 3.05
C LEU A 186 -24.37 8.64 1.74
N PHE A 187 -25.08 8.69 0.61
CA PHE A 187 -24.49 8.33 -0.69
C PHE A 187 -23.50 9.39 -1.20
N MET A 188 -23.73 10.67 -0.91
CA MET A 188 -22.77 11.74 -1.18
C MET A 188 -21.51 11.60 -0.34
N ASP A 189 -21.65 11.20 0.93
CA ASP A 189 -20.51 10.87 1.78
C ASP A 189 -19.74 9.69 1.19
N ILE A 190 -20.42 8.58 0.85
CA ILE A 190 -19.77 7.42 0.21
C ILE A 190 -19.04 7.85 -1.07
N PHE A 191 -19.65 8.69 -1.91
CA PHE A 191 -19.02 9.24 -3.11
C PHE A 191 -17.73 10.02 -2.79
N GLY A 192 -17.82 11.00 -1.88
CA GLY A 192 -16.70 11.87 -1.50
C GLY A 192 -15.52 11.07 -0.94
N TRP A 193 -15.78 10.17 0.01
CA TRP A 193 -14.73 9.35 0.64
C TRP A 193 -14.14 8.33 -0.33
N THR A 194 -14.93 7.79 -1.25
CA THR A 194 -14.42 6.88 -2.29
C THR A 194 -13.47 7.61 -3.24
N ILE A 195 -13.82 8.82 -3.70
CA ILE A 195 -12.91 9.62 -4.55
C ILE A 195 -11.63 9.97 -3.79
N CYS A 196 -11.74 10.50 -2.58
CA CYS A 196 -10.56 10.90 -1.80
C CYS A 196 -9.63 9.71 -1.55
N SER A 197 -10.19 8.53 -1.26
CA SER A 197 -9.42 7.30 -1.05
C SER A 197 -8.73 6.81 -2.32
N LEU A 198 -9.40 6.86 -3.49
CA LEU A 198 -8.80 6.51 -4.78
C LEU A 198 -7.69 7.49 -5.19
N CYS A 199 -7.83 8.78 -4.86
CA CYS A 199 -6.81 9.80 -5.12
C CYS A 199 -5.63 9.75 -4.15
N THR A 200 -5.84 9.24 -2.94
CA THR A 200 -4.81 9.12 -1.89
C THR A 200 -3.96 7.87 -2.05
N TRP A 201 -4.58 6.76 -2.46
CA TRP A 201 -3.90 5.48 -2.59
C TRP A 201 -4.45 4.66 -3.75
N GLN A 202 -3.54 4.33 -4.65
CA GLN A 202 -3.85 3.59 -5.87
C GLN A 202 -4.47 2.21 -5.59
N PHE A 203 -4.13 1.54 -4.49
CA PHE A 203 -4.62 0.19 -4.17
C PHE A 203 -5.98 0.16 -3.48
N SER A 204 -6.59 1.33 -3.20
CA SER A 204 -7.94 1.42 -2.62
C SER A 204 -8.99 0.68 -3.46
N HIS A 205 -8.81 0.56 -4.77
CA HIS A 205 -9.72 -0.19 -5.64
C HIS A 205 -9.80 -1.70 -5.30
N PHE A 206 -8.74 -2.31 -4.75
CA PHE A 206 -8.80 -3.71 -4.28
C PHE A 206 -9.73 -3.84 -3.07
N VAL A 207 -9.63 -2.89 -2.13
CA VAL A 207 -10.51 -2.84 -0.97
C VAL A 207 -11.97 -2.65 -1.42
N PHE A 208 -12.24 -1.71 -2.34
CA PHE A 208 -13.59 -1.54 -2.87
C PHE A 208 -14.09 -2.73 -3.70
N THR A 209 -13.20 -3.49 -4.35
CA THR A 209 -13.58 -4.75 -5.02
C THR A 209 -14.16 -5.75 -4.01
N THR A 210 -13.50 -5.93 -2.86
CA THR A 210 -14.01 -6.82 -1.81
C THR A 210 -15.36 -6.35 -1.24
N GLN A 211 -15.54 -5.04 -1.09
CA GLN A 211 -16.81 -4.43 -0.65
C GLN A 211 -17.94 -4.65 -1.66
N ILE A 212 -17.68 -4.48 -2.96
CA ILE A 212 -18.66 -4.75 -4.02
C ILE A 212 -19.06 -6.23 -4.02
N ILE A 213 -18.08 -7.14 -3.90
CA ILE A 213 -18.35 -8.59 -3.78
C ILE A 213 -19.21 -8.88 -2.54
N ALA A 214 -18.89 -8.30 -1.39
CA ALA A 214 -19.67 -8.51 -0.16
C ALA A 214 -21.12 -8.06 -0.33
N ILE A 215 -21.37 -6.88 -0.91
CA ILE A 215 -22.73 -6.36 -1.11
C ILE A 215 -23.48 -7.17 -2.20
N LEU A 216 -22.77 -7.60 -3.25
CA LEU A 216 -23.31 -8.47 -4.30
C LEU A 216 -23.76 -9.83 -3.72
N LEU A 217 -22.97 -10.42 -2.81
CA LEU A 217 -23.36 -11.63 -2.07
C LEU A 217 -24.62 -11.38 -1.23
N LEU A 218 -24.68 -10.26 -0.49
CA LEU A 218 -25.87 -9.90 0.30
C LEU A 218 -27.12 -9.64 -0.55
N LYS A 219 -26.94 -9.09 -1.76
CA LYS A 219 -28.01 -8.92 -2.76
C LYS A 219 -28.51 -10.27 -3.25
N TRP A 220 -27.62 -11.19 -3.64
CA TRP A 220 -28.01 -12.53 -4.09
C TRP A 220 -28.72 -13.33 -3.00
N LEU A 221 -28.32 -13.14 -1.74
CA LEU A 221 -29.02 -13.67 -0.58
C LEU A 221 -30.36 -12.95 -0.28
N ARG A 222 -30.72 -11.88 -1.00
CA ARG A 222 -31.90 -11.03 -0.74
C ARG A 222 -31.94 -10.40 0.67
N ILE A 223 -30.79 -10.26 1.32
CA ILE A 223 -30.66 -9.53 2.59
C ILE A 223 -30.72 -8.03 2.32
N VAL A 224 -30.10 -7.58 1.22
CA VAL A 224 -30.05 -6.18 0.79
C VAL A 224 -30.92 -5.98 -0.46
N PRO A 225 -31.74 -4.91 -0.54
CA PRO A 225 -32.60 -4.67 -1.70
C PRO A 225 -31.82 -4.28 -2.95
N TYR A 226 -32.33 -4.66 -4.13
CA TYR A 226 -31.74 -4.31 -5.43
C TYR A 226 -31.56 -2.80 -5.63
N GLU A 227 -32.51 -2.00 -5.15
CA GLU A 227 -32.43 -0.53 -5.24
C GLU A 227 -31.19 0.00 -4.52
N PHE A 228 -30.86 -0.51 -3.33
CA PHE A 228 -29.63 -0.10 -2.63
C PHE A 228 -28.39 -0.44 -3.46
N TYR A 229 -28.31 -1.67 -3.98
CA TYR A 229 -27.19 -2.11 -4.81
C TYR A 229 -27.00 -1.25 -6.07
N LYS A 230 -28.10 -0.87 -6.73
CA LYS A 230 -28.05 -0.03 -7.93
C LYS A 230 -27.50 1.37 -7.62
N HIS A 231 -27.99 2.02 -6.56
CA HIS A 231 -27.49 3.34 -6.15
C HIS A 231 -26.03 3.26 -5.71
N PHE A 232 -25.66 2.20 -4.98
CA PHE A 232 -24.29 1.94 -4.57
C PHE A 232 -23.34 1.80 -5.77
N CYS A 233 -23.69 0.98 -6.75
CA CYS A 233 -22.91 0.84 -8.00
C CYS A 233 -22.79 2.16 -8.76
N MET A 234 -23.86 2.95 -8.82
CA MET A 234 -23.84 4.26 -9.50
C MET A 234 -22.87 5.23 -8.82
N VAL A 235 -22.89 5.32 -7.49
CA VAL A 235 -21.96 6.14 -6.71
C VAL A 235 -20.51 5.71 -6.96
N HIS A 236 -20.24 4.42 -6.90
CA HIS A 236 -18.90 3.88 -7.15
C HIS A 236 -18.44 4.11 -8.61
N ALA A 237 -19.34 4.00 -9.59
CA ALA A 237 -19.04 4.32 -11.00
C ALA A 237 -18.73 5.80 -11.22
N LEU A 238 -19.50 6.71 -10.59
CA LEU A 238 -19.23 8.14 -10.61
C LEU A 238 -17.90 8.46 -9.92
N ALA A 239 -17.58 7.79 -8.81
CA ALA A 239 -16.32 7.96 -8.10
C ALA A 239 -15.12 7.52 -8.96
N ILE A 240 -15.23 6.40 -9.69
CA ILE A 240 -14.21 5.99 -10.68
C ILE A 240 -14.03 7.10 -11.72
N ALA A 241 -15.11 7.57 -12.34
CA ALA A 241 -15.04 8.61 -13.36
C ALA A 241 -14.43 9.92 -12.83
N GLY A 242 -14.74 10.32 -11.59
CA GLY A 242 -14.14 11.47 -10.92
C GLY A 242 -12.65 11.28 -10.65
N SER A 243 -12.26 10.16 -10.05
CA SER A 243 -10.87 9.85 -9.71
C SER A 243 -9.96 9.76 -10.94
N SER A 244 -10.47 9.24 -12.05
CA SER A 244 -9.74 9.12 -13.31
C SER A 244 -9.51 10.44 -14.05
N LYS A 245 -10.28 11.49 -13.71
CA LYS A 245 -10.00 12.85 -14.19
C LYS A 245 -8.91 13.53 -13.36
N ILE A 246 -8.84 13.20 -12.06
CA ILE A 246 -7.89 13.81 -11.11
C ILE A 246 -6.52 13.14 -11.19
N THR A 247 -6.48 11.82 -11.33
CA THR A 247 -5.25 11.00 -11.39
C THR A 247 -5.11 10.32 -12.75
N ASN A 248 -3.94 9.77 -13.08
CA ASN A 248 -3.78 8.96 -14.29
C ASN A 248 -4.50 7.60 -14.10
N GLY A 249 -5.83 7.63 -14.26
CA GLY A 249 -6.75 6.58 -13.85
C GLY A 249 -6.74 5.31 -14.69
N SER A 250 -5.73 5.10 -15.56
CA SER A 250 -5.63 3.89 -16.37
C SER A 250 -5.69 2.62 -15.51
N LEU A 251 -5.00 2.62 -14.37
CA LEU A 251 -5.02 1.51 -13.41
C LEU A 251 -6.44 1.24 -12.88
N VAL A 252 -7.13 2.27 -12.40
CA VAL A 252 -8.48 2.13 -11.81
C VAL A 252 -9.51 1.75 -12.87
N ILE A 253 -9.46 2.35 -14.06
CA ILE A 253 -10.37 2.04 -15.17
C ILE A 253 -10.20 0.59 -15.62
N CYS A 254 -8.95 0.11 -15.73
CA CYS A 254 -8.65 -1.24 -16.18
C CYS A 254 -8.78 -2.31 -15.10
N SER A 255 -9.03 -1.91 -13.84
CA SER A 255 -9.08 -2.80 -12.69
C SER A 255 -10.30 -3.73 -12.65
N PHE A 256 -10.18 -4.83 -11.88
CA PHE A 256 -11.29 -5.74 -11.59
C PHE A 256 -12.50 -5.04 -10.97
N TYR A 257 -12.27 -3.98 -10.21
CA TYR A 257 -13.28 -3.14 -9.58
C TYR A 257 -14.25 -2.52 -10.60
N THR A 258 -13.72 -1.93 -11.68
CA THR A 258 -14.54 -1.37 -12.76
C THR A 258 -15.24 -2.48 -13.55
N CYS A 259 -14.53 -3.58 -13.83
CA CYS A 259 -15.11 -4.73 -14.54
C CYS A 259 -16.30 -5.35 -13.79
N ILE A 260 -16.21 -5.56 -12.47
CA ILE A 260 -17.28 -6.17 -11.68
C ILE A 260 -18.50 -5.26 -11.56
N ILE A 261 -18.32 -3.94 -11.45
CA ILE A 261 -19.42 -2.97 -11.42
C ILE A 261 -20.19 -3.02 -12.75
N ILE A 262 -19.48 -2.92 -13.88
CA ILE A 262 -20.14 -2.92 -15.20
C ILE A 262 -20.83 -4.27 -15.44
N SER A 263 -20.10 -5.37 -15.27
CA SER A 263 -20.63 -6.72 -15.55
C SER A 263 -21.83 -7.09 -14.67
N SER A 264 -21.83 -6.73 -13.39
CA SER A 264 -22.96 -7.03 -12.50
C SER A 264 -24.21 -6.21 -12.82
N ASN A 265 -24.07 -4.95 -13.25
CA ASN A 265 -25.21 -4.13 -13.69
C ASN A 265 -25.77 -4.63 -15.03
N VAL A 266 -24.89 -5.04 -15.96
CA VAL A 266 -25.31 -5.68 -17.22
C VAL A 266 -26.00 -7.02 -16.95
N ALA A 267 -25.46 -7.87 -16.07
CA ALA A 267 -26.08 -9.13 -15.67
C ALA A 267 -27.47 -8.91 -15.03
N ALA A 268 -27.60 -7.92 -14.15
CA ALA A 268 -28.88 -7.53 -13.55
C ALA A 268 -29.90 -7.02 -14.59
N PHE A 269 -29.42 -6.35 -15.65
CA PHE A 269 -30.29 -5.91 -16.74
C PHE A 269 -30.77 -7.07 -17.62
N ILE A 270 -29.87 -8.00 -17.98
CA ILE A 270 -30.17 -9.18 -18.79
C ILE A 270 -31.17 -10.10 -18.06
N THR A 271 -30.95 -10.34 -16.77
CA THR A 271 -31.86 -11.15 -15.93
C THR A 271 -33.26 -10.56 -15.86
N LYS A 272 -33.37 -9.22 -15.70
CA LYS A 272 -34.65 -8.51 -15.73
C LYS A 272 -35.35 -8.63 -17.08
N LEU A 273 -34.61 -8.64 -18.20
CA LEU A 273 -35.16 -8.83 -19.54
C LEU A 273 -35.65 -10.27 -19.77
N SER A 274 -34.94 -11.27 -19.24
CA SER A 274 -35.24 -12.69 -19.42
C SER A 274 -36.47 -13.20 -18.65
N ARG A 275 -37.04 -12.40 -17.73
CA ARG A 275 -38.27 -12.70 -16.96
C ARG A 275 -38.39 -14.16 -16.47
N PHE A 276 -37.39 -14.64 -15.73
CA PHE A 276 -37.45 -15.99 -15.16
C PHE A 276 -38.62 -16.12 -14.15
N GLN A 277 -39.43 -17.17 -14.27
CA GLN A 277 -40.53 -17.45 -13.33
C GLN A 277 -40.05 -17.93 -11.95
N ASN A 278 -38.82 -18.46 -11.86
CA ASN A 278 -38.28 -19.02 -10.63
C ASN A 278 -37.09 -18.20 -10.11
N VAL A 279 -37.26 -17.62 -8.93
CA VAL A 279 -36.28 -16.81 -8.20
C VAL A 279 -34.92 -17.47 -8.06
N LYS A 280 -34.87 -18.78 -7.75
CA LYS A 280 -33.58 -19.47 -7.56
C LYS A 280 -32.79 -19.55 -8.86
N ARG A 281 -33.48 -19.78 -9.99
CA ARG A 281 -32.87 -19.82 -11.32
C ARG A 281 -32.42 -18.43 -11.75
N GLU A 282 -33.19 -17.39 -11.43
CA GLU A 282 -32.82 -16.00 -11.67
C GLU A 282 -31.49 -15.65 -11.00
N ILE A 283 -31.34 -15.97 -9.71
CA ILE A 283 -30.11 -15.70 -8.95
C ILE A 283 -28.92 -16.49 -9.50
N ILE A 284 -29.09 -17.80 -9.76
CA ILE A 284 -28.00 -18.63 -10.32
C ILE A 284 -27.56 -18.09 -11.68
N PHE A 285 -28.51 -17.72 -12.54
CA PHE A 285 -28.19 -17.16 -13.84
C PHE A 285 -27.48 -15.80 -13.70
N GLU A 286 -27.91 -14.94 -12.78
CA GLU A 286 -27.22 -13.67 -12.50
C GLU A 286 -25.77 -13.87 -12.03
N ILE A 287 -25.53 -14.84 -11.15
CA ILE A 287 -24.18 -15.19 -10.67
C ILE A 287 -23.30 -15.63 -11.83
N VAL A 288 -23.78 -16.60 -12.62
CA VAL A 288 -23.03 -17.15 -13.76
C VAL A 288 -22.77 -16.07 -14.81
N ALA A 289 -23.78 -15.26 -15.13
CA ALA A 289 -23.65 -14.14 -16.06
C ALA A 289 -22.63 -13.10 -15.58
N THR A 290 -22.67 -12.73 -14.28
CA THR A 290 -21.71 -11.78 -13.70
C THR A 290 -20.28 -12.31 -13.82
N ILE A 291 -20.03 -13.57 -13.45
CA ILE A 291 -18.68 -14.18 -13.51
C ILE A 291 -18.17 -14.25 -14.95
N ILE A 292 -18.99 -14.71 -15.90
CA ILE A 292 -18.61 -14.83 -17.31
C ILE A 292 -18.31 -13.43 -17.90
N LEU A 293 -19.19 -12.46 -17.65
CA LEU A 293 -19.01 -11.09 -18.12
C LEU A 293 -17.79 -10.41 -17.49
N THR A 294 -17.55 -10.57 -16.18
CA THR A 294 -16.35 -10.02 -15.53
C THR A 294 -15.09 -10.62 -16.17
N LYS A 295 -15.05 -11.94 -16.39
CA LYS A 295 -13.91 -12.61 -17.03
C LYS A 295 -13.70 -12.13 -18.47
N TRP A 296 -14.78 -12.02 -19.24
CA TRP A 296 -14.73 -11.55 -20.63
C TRP A 296 -14.24 -10.09 -20.71
N MET A 297 -14.83 -9.20 -19.90
CA MET A 297 -14.43 -7.79 -19.82
C MET A 297 -12.97 -7.66 -19.40
N LYS A 298 -12.52 -8.39 -18.36
CA LYS A 298 -11.13 -8.33 -17.92
C LYS A 298 -10.18 -8.86 -19.00
N SER A 299 -10.55 -9.92 -19.72
CA SER A 299 -9.76 -10.44 -20.83
C SER A 299 -9.64 -9.45 -22.00
N TYR A 300 -10.70 -8.70 -22.30
CA TYR A 300 -10.69 -7.68 -23.34
C TYR A 300 -9.85 -6.45 -22.93
N VAL A 301 -9.93 -6.07 -21.66
CA VAL A 301 -9.17 -4.97 -21.06
C VAL A 301 -7.69 -5.35 -20.80
N LEU A 302 -7.35 -6.64 -20.79
CA LEU A 302 -6.01 -7.19 -20.53
C LEU A 302 -4.95 -6.79 -21.56
N TYR A 303 -5.31 -6.04 -22.61
CA TYR A 303 -4.32 -5.37 -23.46
C TYR A 303 -3.55 -4.28 -22.70
N SER A 304 -4.07 -3.79 -21.57
CA SER A 304 -3.31 -2.99 -20.60
C SER A 304 -2.55 -3.91 -19.63
N GLN A 305 -1.23 -3.96 -19.76
CA GLN A 305 -0.33 -4.86 -19.02
C GLN A 305 0.02 -4.37 -17.60
N ASP A 306 -0.59 -3.28 -17.12
CA ASP A 306 -0.20 -2.65 -15.86
C ASP A 306 -0.70 -3.43 -14.62
N ASP A 307 -1.90 -4.00 -14.64
CA ASP A 307 -2.47 -4.82 -13.55
C ASP A 307 -2.00 -6.27 -13.53
N ALA A 308 -1.40 -6.75 -14.63
CA ALA A 308 -1.08 -8.18 -14.79
C ALA A 308 -0.09 -8.66 -13.72
N HIS A 309 0.77 -7.77 -13.21
CA HIS A 309 1.80 -8.11 -12.25
C HIS A 309 1.22 -8.54 -10.88
N VAL A 310 0.16 -7.90 -10.37
CA VAL A 310 -0.47 -8.27 -9.07
C VAL A 310 -1.08 -9.68 -9.16
N PHE A 311 -1.76 -9.97 -10.27
CA PHE A 311 -2.32 -11.30 -10.48
C PHE A 311 -1.24 -12.35 -10.70
N ASN A 312 -0.15 -12.00 -11.40
CA ASN A 312 1.01 -12.87 -11.55
C ASN A 312 1.65 -13.20 -10.20
N ILE A 313 1.68 -12.27 -9.24
CA ILE A 313 2.16 -12.53 -7.87
C ILE A 313 1.27 -13.57 -7.19
N LEU A 314 -0.05 -13.41 -7.24
CA LEU A 314 -0.99 -14.38 -6.65
C LEU A 314 -0.88 -15.75 -7.36
N LYS A 315 -0.77 -15.76 -8.69
CA LYS A 315 -0.55 -16.96 -9.49
C LYS A 315 0.77 -17.64 -9.12
N SER A 316 1.85 -16.89 -8.90
CA SER A 316 3.15 -17.41 -8.49
C SER A 316 3.12 -18.03 -7.08
N LYS A 317 2.24 -17.53 -6.20
CA LYS A 317 2.01 -18.14 -4.88
C LYS A 317 1.19 -19.43 -4.93
N LEU A 318 0.22 -19.51 -5.84
CA LEU A 318 -0.70 -20.64 -5.96
C LEU A 318 -0.24 -21.73 -6.94
N THR A 319 0.67 -21.40 -7.85
CA THR A 319 1.13 -22.28 -8.93
C THR A 319 2.65 -22.17 -9.10
N ASN A 320 3.25 -23.06 -9.88
CA ASN A 320 4.69 -23.03 -10.17
C ASN A 320 5.12 -21.90 -11.15
N TYR A 321 4.27 -20.90 -11.40
CA TYR A 321 4.62 -19.77 -12.25
C TYR A 321 5.67 -18.89 -11.57
N ARG A 322 6.76 -18.58 -12.27
CA ARG A 322 7.83 -17.70 -11.77
C ARG A 322 8.31 -16.82 -12.91
N ASP A 323 8.42 -15.54 -12.64
CA ASP A 323 9.07 -14.55 -13.49
C ASP A 323 9.94 -13.62 -12.62
N PHE A 324 10.79 -12.80 -13.24
CA PHE A 324 11.68 -11.90 -12.49
C PHE A 324 10.94 -10.99 -11.52
N HIS A 325 9.81 -10.44 -11.96
CA HIS A 325 9.03 -9.47 -11.20
C HIS A 325 8.34 -10.12 -9.99
N THR A 326 7.69 -11.25 -10.19
CA THR A 326 7.02 -12.04 -9.14
C THR A 326 8.01 -12.57 -8.13
N MET A 327 9.21 -12.96 -8.54
CA MET A 327 10.27 -13.36 -7.61
C MET A 327 10.78 -12.19 -6.77
N LEU A 328 10.95 -11.01 -7.37
CA LEU A 328 11.35 -9.82 -6.63
C LEU A 328 10.38 -9.53 -5.45
N TYR A 329 9.09 -9.83 -5.63
CA TYR A 329 8.08 -9.72 -4.58
C TYR A 329 8.07 -10.95 -3.65
N THR A 330 7.92 -12.15 -4.17
CA THR A 330 7.76 -13.39 -3.37
C THR A 330 8.98 -13.74 -2.52
N CYS A 331 10.17 -13.27 -2.90
CA CYS A 331 11.40 -13.42 -2.10
C CYS A 331 11.58 -12.38 -1.00
N SER A 332 10.72 -11.36 -0.95
CA SER A 332 10.72 -10.36 0.12
C SER A 332 9.79 -10.80 1.26
N ALA A 333 10.23 -10.66 2.51
CA ALA A 333 9.48 -11.10 3.69
C ALA A 333 8.11 -10.43 3.80
N GLU A 334 7.93 -9.30 3.14
CA GLU A 334 6.73 -8.49 3.24
C GLU A 334 5.56 -8.97 2.38
N PHE A 335 5.87 -9.67 1.29
CA PHE A 335 4.88 -10.30 0.42
C PHE A 335 4.77 -11.79 0.72
N ASP A 336 5.40 -12.30 1.77
CA ASP A 336 5.25 -13.68 2.21
C ASP A 336 3.86 -13.92 2.84
N PHE A 337 3.54 -15.19 3.11
CA PHE A 337 2.36 -15.57 3.87
C PHE A 337 2.37 -14.99 5.29
N LEU A 338 1.19 -14.94 5.92
CA LEU A 338 1.09 -14.41 7.28
C LEU A 338 1.93 -15.23 8.26
N GLN A 339 2.94 -14.60 8.86
CA GLN A 339 3.85 -15.25 9.79
C GLN A 339 3.14 -15.68 11.08
N TYR A 340 3.56 -16.82 11.64
CA TYR A 340 3.02 -17.38 12.88
C TYR A 340 3.06 -16.39 14.05
N LYS A 341 4.12 -15.56 14.14
CA LYS A 341 4.27 -14.50 15.15
C LYS A 341 3.07 -13.55 15.22
N THR A 342 2.45 -13.25 14.07
CA THR A 342 1.24 -12.40 14.02
C THR A 342 0.05 -13.09 14.68
N TYR A 343 -0.16 -14.38 14.39
CA TYR A 343 -1.25 -15.16 15.00
C TYR A 343 -1.07 -15.28 16.51
N GLU A 344 0.16 -15.56 16.94
CA GLU A 344 0.51 -15.64 18.36
C GLU A 344 0.21 -14.33 19.09
N ALA A 345 0.57 -13.18 18.51
CA ALA A 345 0.28 -11.87 19.07
C ALA A 345 -1.24 -11.63 19.26
N ILE A 346 -2.03 -11.87 18.20
CA ILE A 346 -3.48 -11.64 18.22
C ILE A 346 -4.22 -12.63 19.15
N ILE A 347 -3.68 -13.83 19.35
CA ILE A 347 -4.22 -14.82 20.31
C ILE A 347 -3.90 -14.40 21.74
N LYS A 348 -2.65 -14.04 22.04
CA LYS A 348 -2.20 -13.65 23.38
C LYS A 348 -2.89 -12.38 23.88
N THR A 349 -3.19 -11.42 22.99
CA THR A 349 -3.96 -10.22 23.33
C THR A 349 -5.47 -10.45 23.42
N LEU A 350 -5.94 -11.69 23.31
CA LEU A 350 -7.36 -12.10 23.29
C LEU A 350 -8.19 -11.53 22.13
N LEU A 351 -7.57 -10.89 21.13
CA LEU A 351 -8.29 -10.32 19.99
C LEU A 351 -8.96 -11.42 19.13
N LEU A 352 -8.21 -12.44 18.71
CA LEU A 352 -8.79 -13.53 17.90
C LEU A 352 -9.84 -14.35 18.68
N PRO A 353 -9.58 -14.79 19.94
CA PRO A 353 -10.57 -15.47 20.76
C PRO A 353 -11.88 -14.69 20.93
N THR A 354 -11.79 -13.36 21.17
CA THR A 354 -12.99 -12.53 21.31
C THR A 354 -13.74 -12.37 20.00
N THR A 355 -13.07 -12.18 18.87
CA THR A 355 -13.75 -12.13 17.57
C THR A 355 -14.46 -13.45 17.25
N ILE A 356 -13.84 -14.61 17.55
CA ILE A 356 -14.49 -15.92 17.35
C ILE A 356 -15.71 -16.05 18.24
N LEU A 357 -15.59 -15.69 19.52
CA LEU A 357 -16.71 -15.71 20.46
C LEU A 357 -17.87 -14.84 19.96
N VAL A 358 -17.60 -13.59 19.58
CA VAL A 358 -18.60 -12.68 19.02
C VAL A 358 -19.23 -13.24 17.75
N SER A 359 -18.44 -13.82 16.85
CA SER A 359 -18.95 -14.44 15.61
C SER A 359 -19.93 -15.57 15.93
N MET A 360 -19.61 -16.42 16.91
CA MET A 360 -20.51 -17.47 17.39
C MET A 360 -21.79 -16.90 18.01
N LEU A 361 -21.69 -15.80 18.78
CA LEU A 361 -22.85 -15.13 19.37
C LEU A 361 -23.78 -14.54 18.30
N ILE A 362 -23.22 -13.95 17.24
CA ILE A 362 -23.97 -13.39 16.11
C ILE A 362 -24.71 -14.51 15.36
N LEU A 363 -24.03 -15.61 15.06
CA LEU A 363 -24.66 -16.77 14.41
C LEU A 363 -25.78 -17.38 15.26
N TYR A 364 -25.56 -17.51 16.56
CA TYR A 364 -26.59 -17.97 17.50
C TYR A 364 -27.80 -17.01 17.54
N TYR A 365 -27.54 -15.71 17.52
CA TYR A 365 -28.59 -14.68 17.47
C TYR A 365 -29.42 -14.78 16.18
N TRP A 366 -28.77 -14.93 15.01
CA TRP A 366 -29.47 -15.12 13.74
C TRP A 366 -30.26 -16.42 13.70
N TYR A 367 -29.70 -17.53 14.19
CA TYR A 367 -30.40 -18.82 14.29
C TYR A 367 -31.67 -18.71 15.16
N ARG A 368 -31.57 -18.06 16.32
CA ARG A 368 -32.74 -17.89 17.19
C ARG A 368 -33.78 -16.95 16.59
N ASN A 369 -33.35 -15.90 15.91
CA ASN A 369 -34.24 -15.00 15.21
C ASN A 369 -34.89 -15.64 13.99
N PHE A 370 -34.22 -16.56 13.31
CA PHE A 370 -34.81 -17.36 12.21
C PHE A 370 -36.00 -18.20 12.70
N LYS A 371 -35.96 -18.68 13.95
CA LYS A 371 -37.09 -19.39 14.57
C LYS A 371 -38.28 -18.47 14.87
N THR A 372 -38.06 -17.18 15.10
CA THR A 372 -39.12 -16.20 15.46
C THR A 372 -39.57 -15.32 14.31
N SER A 373 -38.74 -15.13 13.29
CA SER A 373 -38.94 -14.18 12.19
C SER A 373 -38.53 -14.82 10.87
N SER A 374 -39.35 -14.63 9.85
CA SER A 374 -39.09 -15.18 8.51
C SER A 374 -37.83 -14.60 7.88
N TYR A 375 -37.14 -15.41 7.09
CA TYR A 375 -36.06 -14.95 6.20
C TYR A 375 -36.59 -13.89 5.22
N PRO A 376 -35.86 -12.79 4.94
CA PRO A 376 -34.47 -12.46 5.30
C PRO A 376 -34.30 -11.64 6.59
N PHE A 377 -35.39 -11.29 7.29
CA PHE A 377 -35.37 -10.33 8.42
C PHE A 377 -34.65 -10.83 9.68
N CYS A 378 -34.32 -12.12 9.74
CA CYS A 378 -33.57 -12.72 10.83
C CYS A 378 -32.08 -12.32 10.86
N ILE A 379 -31.52 -11.89 9.71
CA ILE A 379 -30.09 -11.57 9.56
C ILE A 379 -29.90 -10.05 9.65
N GLU A 380 -28.94 -9.63 10.47
CA GLU A 380 -28.50 -8.23 10.55
C GLU A 380 -27.59 -7.92 9.35
N ALA A 381 -28.13 -7.22 8.35
CA ALA A 381 -27.43 -6.93 7.09
C ALA A 381 -26.11 -6.15 7.26
N ASP A 382 -26.07 -5.23 8.21
CA ASP A 382 -24.88 -4.45 8.57
C ASP A 382 -23.79 -5.32 9.20
N MET A 383 -24.16 -6.23 10.10
CA MET A 383 -23.19 -7.17 10.70
C MET A 383 -22.73 -8.23 9.68
N ALA A 384 -23.62 -8.71 8.81
CA ALA A 384 -23.28 -9.63 7.73
C ALA A 384 -22.29 -9.00 6.73
N TYR A 385 -22.48 -7.71 6.38
CA TYR A 385 -21.53 -6.96 5.55
C TYR A 385 -20.14 -6.91 6.19
N ASN A 386 -20.06 -6.49 7.46
CA ASN A 386 -18.80 -6.39 8.19
C ASN A 386 -18.10 -7.75 8.37
N GLY A 387 -18.86 -8.82 8.57
CA GLY A 387 -18.35 -10.20 8.63
C GLY A 387 -17.77 -10.67 7.30
N LEU A 388 -18.49 -10.45 6.18
CA LEU A 388 -17.99 -10.78 4.84
C LEU A 388 -16.73 -9.98 4.49
N GLN A 389 -16.73 -8.69 4.81
CA GLN A 389 -15.59 -7.80 4.58
C GLN A 389 -14.36 -8.25 5.38
N THR A 390 -14.55 -8.62 6.65
CA THR A 390 -13.47 -9.15 7.50
C THR A 390 -12.95 -10.48 6.98
N GLY A 391 -13.82 -11.38 6.51
CA GLY A 391 -13.42 -12.63 5.86
C GLY A 391 -12.54 -12.39 4.63
N ALA A 392 -12.90 -11.43 3.79
CA ALA A 392 -12.09 -11.05 2.63
C ALA A 392 -10.71 -10.51 3.05
N PHE A 393 -10.64 -9.67 4.09
CA PHE A 393 -9.37 -9.16 4.60
C PHE A 393 -8.50 -10.23 5.25
N ILE A 394 -9.08 -11.22 5.94
CA ILE A 394 -8.34 -12.38 6.45
C ILE A 394 -7.70 -13.14 5.28
N ILE A 395 -8.46 -13.44 4.23
CA ILE A 395 -7.93 -14.13 3.03
C ILE A 395 -6.77 -13.34 2.43
N MET A 396 -6.94 -12.02 2.25
CA MET A 396 -5.88 -11.15 1.72
C MET A 396 -4.63 -11.14 2.62
N ALA A 397 -4.80 -11.03 3.93
CA ALA A 397 -3.69 -11.01 4.90
C ALA A 397 -2.93 -12.35 4.97
N VAL A 398 -3.63 -13.48 4.82
CA VAL A 398 -3.01 -14.81 4.73
C VAL A 398 -2.06 -14.87 3.53
N PHE A 399 -2.49 -14.36 2.37
CA PHE A 399 -1.66 -14.40 1.15
C PHE A 399 -0.52 -13.39 1.16
N ILE A 400 -0.70 -12.21 1.76
CA ILE A 400 0.30 -11.13 1.77
C ILE A 400 0.36 -10.54 3.18
N MET A 401 1.47 -10.78 3.88
CA MET A 401 1.67 -10.37 5.28
C MET A 401 1.39 -8.89 5.51
N ARG A 402 1.85 -8.00 4.61
CA ARG A 402 1.57 -6.55 4.69
C ARG A 402 0.08 -6.19 4.74
N LEU A 403 -0.82 -7.01 4.20
CA LEU A 403 -2.27 -6.73 4.20
C LEU A 403 -2.95 -7.03 5.55
N LYS A 404 -2.21 -7.51 6.56
CA LYS A 404 -2.70 -7.65 7.94
C LYS A 404 -3.22 -6.35 8.54
N LEU A 405 -2.76 -5.20 8.03
CA LEU A 405 -3.21 -3.87 8.43
C LEU A 405 -4.73 -3.64 8.22
N PHE A 406 -5.36 -4.34 7.25
CA PHE A 406 -6.82 -4.26 7.05
C PHE A 406 -7.56 -5.25 7.94
N MET A 407 -6.98 -6.43 8.13
CA MET A 407 -7.54 -7.52 8.92
C MET A 407 -7.63 -7.14 10.39
N THR A 408 -6.51 -6.78 11.03
CA THR A 408 -6.43 -6.62 12.49
C THR A 408 -7.39 -5.56 13.03
N PRO A 409 -7.50 -4.35 12.44
CA PRO A 409 -8.45 -3.36 12.98
C PRO A 409 -9.92 -3.73 12.69
N HIS A 410 -10.22 -4.45 11.60
CA HIS A 410 -11.58 -4.98 11.38
C HIS A 410 -11.94 -6.07 12.41
N LEU A 411 -10.98 -6.92 12.78
CA LEU A 411 -11.14 -7.84 13.90
C LEU A 411 -11.41 -7.08 15.20
N CYS A 412 -10.76 -5.94 15.44
CA CYS A 412 -11.01 -5.09 16.61
C CYS A 412 -12.46 -4.54 16.61
N ILE A 413 -12.97 -4.06 15.46
CA ILE A 413 -14.34 -3.57 15.33
C ILE A 413 -15.36 -4.68 15.66
N ILE A 414 -15.16 -5.89 15.12
CA ILE A 414 -16.04 -7.02 15.40
C ILE A 414 -15.90 -7.46 16.87
N ALA A 415 -14.68 -7.53 17.41
CA ALA A 415 -14.46 -7.86 18.81
C ALA A 415 -15.18 -6.89 19.76
N GLY A 416 -15.24 -5.60 19.42
CA GLY A 416 -16.01 -4.59 20.16
C GLY A 416 -17.50 -4.89 20.29
N ALA A 417 -18.08 -5.68 19.38
CA ALA A 417 -19.47 -6.09 19.47
C ALA A 417 -19.77 -7.07 20.62
N VAL A 418 -18.75 -7.58 21.33
CA VAL A 418 -18.91 -8.34 22.58
C VAL A 418 -19.71 -7.57 23.65
N CYS A 419 -19.60 -6.23 23.65
CA CYS A 419 -20.30 -5.34 24.57
C CYS A 419 -21.72 -4.98 24.12
N SER A 420 -22.23 -5.57 23.05
CA SER A 420 -23.55 -5.28 22.54
C SER A 420 -24.63 -5.85 23.47
N LYS A 421 -25.46 -4.96 24.02
CA LYS A 421 -26.61 -5.34 24.85
C LYS A 421 -27.52 -6.35 24.14
N ARG A 422 -27.66 -6.22 22.81
CA ARG A 422 -28.52 -7.08 21.96
C ARG A 422 -28.11 -8.55 22.00
N TYR A 423 -26.81 -8.83 21.98
CA TYR A 423 -26.31 -10.21 22.00
C TYR A 423 -26.31 -10.78 23.42
N LEU A 424 -25.87 -10.00 24.41
CA LEU A 424 -25.81 -10.42 25.81
C LEU A 424 -27.20 -10.70 26.42
N GLU A 425 -28.21 -9.89 26.10
CA GLU A 425 -29.59 -10.09 26.56
C GLU A 425 -30.18 -11.41 26.10
N LYS A 426 -29.87 -11.81 24.86
CA LYS A 426 -30.42 -13.03 24.26
C LYS A 426 -29.84 -14.29 24.91
N ILE A 427 -28.64 -14.21 25.46
CA ILE A 427 -27.97 -15.30 26.20
C ILE A 427 -28.53 -15.44 27.62
N GLY A 428 -29.31 -14.46 28.10
CA GLY A 428 -29.88 -14.47 29.45
C GLY A 428 -29.18 -13.52 30.43
N LEU A 429 -28.19 -12.75 29.97
CA LEU A 429 -27.51 -11.74 30.79
C LEU A 429 -28.31 -10.44 30.84
N LYS A 430 -29.38 -10.45 31.63
CA LYS A 430 -30.26 -9.28 31.82
C LYS A 430 -29.70 -8.25 32.81
N SER A 431 -28.90 -8.68 33.80
CA SER A 431 -28.31 -7.78 34.79
C SER A 431 -27.17 -6.96 34.21
N GLU A 432 -27.24 -5.63 34.36
CA GLU A 432 -26.17 -4.71 33.96
C GLU A 432 -24.86 -4.96 34.72
N LEU A 433 -24.93 -5.38 35.99
CA LEU A 433 -23.75 -5.72 36.81
C LEU A 433 -22.97 -6.90 36.23
N MET A 434 -23.67 -7.93 35.74
CA MET A 434 -23.04 -9.11 35.16
C MET A 434 -22.41 -8.81 33.79
N ARG A 435 -23.00 -7.90 33.01
CA ARG A 435 -22.40 -7.42 31.76
C ARG A 435 -21.13 -6.63 32.04
N LEU A 436 -21.18 -5.73 33.02
CA LEU A 436 -20.02 -4.96 33.44
C LEU A 436 -18.90 -5.88 33.95
N ALA A 437 -19.23 -6.91 34.73
CA ALA A 437 -18.26 -7.89 35.20
C ALA A 437 -17.55 -8.63 34.05
N ILE A 438 -18.25 -9.01 32.98
CA ILE A 438 -17.64 -9.63 31.80
C ILE A 438 -16.72 -8.65 31.09
N VAL A 439 -17.12 -7.39 30.95
CA VAL A 439 -16.28 -6.35 30.35
C VAL A 439 -15.00 -6.14 31.15
N ILE A 440 -15.10 -6.09 32.48
CA ILE A 440 -13.94 -5.95 33.38
C ILE A 440 -13.03 -7.19 33.31
N LEU A 441 -13.60 -8.39 33.29
CA LEU A 441 -12.83 -9.63 33.18
C LEU A 441 -12.09 -9.72 31.85
N LEU A 442 -12.75 -9.33 30.76
CA LEU A 442 -12.12 -9.24 29.45
C LEU A 442 -11.00 -8.20 29.45
N LEU A 443 -11.24 -7.03 30.05
CA LEU A 443 -10.26 -5.96 30.18
C LEU A 443 -9.02 -6.41 30.96
N GLY A 444 -9.21 -7.14 32.07
CA GLY A 444 -8.11 -7.72 32.85
C GLY A 444 -7.30 -8.72 32.02
N GLY A 445 -7.97 -9.63 31.32
CA GLY A 445 -7.31 -10.63 30.47
C GLY A 445 -6.51 -10.02 29.32
N MET A 446 -7.08 -9.03 28.62
CA MET A 446 -6.38 -8.39 27.49
C MET A 446 -5.21 -7.51 27.96
N SER A 447 -5.34 -6.87 29.13
CA SER A 447 -4.31 -5.97 29.65
C SER A 447 -3.06 -6.73 30.13
N TYR A 448 -3.20 -7.97 30.61
CA TYR A 448 -2.08 -8.78 31.10
C TYR A 448 -0.96 -8.91 30.07
N HIS A 449 -1.27 -9.32 28.83
CA HIS A 449 -0.28 -9.37 27.74
C HIS A 449 -0.20 -8.08 26.92
N GLY A 450 -1.28 -7.29 26.90
CA GLY A 450 -1.34 -6.05 26.11
C GLY A 450 -0.42 -4.95 26.65
N VAL A 451 -0.30 -4.83 27.97
CA VAL A 451 0.55 -3.81 28.61
C VAL A 451 2.03 -4.10 28.37
N ASP A 452 2.46 -5.36 28.52
CA ASP A 452 3.86 -5.75 28.28
C ASP A 452 4.29 -5.42 26.85
N ARG A 453 3.48 -5.76 25.84
CA ARG A 453 3.74 -5.39 24.45
C ARG A 453 3.83 -3.88 24.25
N PHE A 454 2.90 -3.14 24.83
CA PHE A 454 2.89 -1.69 24.70
C PHE A 454 4.14 -1.06 25.33
N GLN A 455 4.63 -1.60 26.44
CA GLN A 455 5.87 -1.18 27.07
C GLN A 455 7.09 -1.52 26.23
N GLU A 456 7.17 -2.74 25.68
CA GLU A 456 8.22 -3.13 24.73
C GLU A 456 8.25 -2.19 23.52
N GLU A 457 7.09 -1.88 22.94
CA GLU A 457 6.96 -0.99 21.78
C GLU A 457 7.43 0.44 22.07
N ARG A 458 7.13 0.97 23.27
CA ARG A 458 7.61 2.29 23.71
C ARG A 458 9.08 2.29 24.13
N GLY A 459 9.65 1.13 24.47
CA GLY A 459 11.05 0.98 24.83
C GLY A 459 12.01 1.15 23.65
N PHE A 460 11.52 1.04 22.41
CA PHE A 460 12.31 1.29 21.21
C PHE A 460 12.53 2.80 20.99
N ILE A 461 13.60 3.34 21.57
CA ILE A 461 14.17 4.64 21.19
C ILE A 461 15.35 4.33 20.28
N GLY A 462 15.18 4.50 18.96
CA GLY A 462 16.22 4.24 17.97
C GLY A 462 16.54 5.52 17.21
N GLU A 463 17.82 5.91 17.21
CA GLU A 463 18.35 6.93 16.31
C GLU A 463 18.80 6.25 15.02
N TYR A 464 18.29 6.69 13.88
CA TYR A 464 18.73 6.18 12.58
C TYR A 464 20.08 6.81 12.22
N SER A 465 21.13 5.98 12.15
CA SER A 465 22.46 6.40 11.68
C SER A 465 22.92 5.48 10.55
N ASN A 466 23.36 6.08 9.44
CA ASN A 466 23.94 5.39 8.30
C ASN A 466 24.99 6.31 7.66
N ILE A 467 26.18 6.29 8.26
CA ILE A 467 27.30 7.18 7.92
C ILE A 467 27.77 6.90 6.49
N GLU A 468 27.78 5.63 6.06
CA GLU A 468 28.21 5.25 4.72
C GLU A 468 27.30 5.81 3.62
N GLN A 469 25.99 5.83 3.88
CA GLN A 469 25.03 6.40 2.92
C GLN A 469 25.09 7.93 2.93
N GLU A 470 25.36 8.54 4.08
CA GLU A 470 25.60 9.99 4.19
C GLU A 470 26.84 10.41 3.40
N GLU A 471 27.98 9.75 3.62
CA GLU A 471 29.24 9.99 2.91
C GLU A 471 29.06 9.88 1.40
N LEU A 472 28.34 8.85 0.94
CA LEU A 472 27.98 8.70 -0.48
C LEU A 472 27.22 9.92 -1.00
N PHE A 473 26.22 10.43 -0.26
CA PHE A 473 25.42 11.57 -0.69
C PHE A 473 26.19 12.89 -0.64
N GLU A 474 27.07 13.09 0.34
CA GLU A 474 27.99 14.22 0.41
C GLU A 474 28.97 14.21 -0.78
N TRP A 475 29.56 13.05 -1.06
CA TRP A 475 30.43 12.88 -2.23
C TRP A 475 29.70 13.19 -3.54
N ILE A 476 28.45 12.72 -3.71
CA ILE A 476 27.65 13.01 -4.91
C ILE A 476 27.41 14.52 -5.03
N LYS A 477 27.07 15.21 -3.94
CA LYS A 477 26.82 16.66 -3.95
C LYS A 477 28.07 17.45 -4.34
N GLY A 478 29.24 17.05 -3.82
CA GLY A 478 30.51 17.76 -4.04
C GLY A 478 31.19 17.44 -5.37
N ASN A 479 31.11 16.18 -5.84
CA ASN A 479 31.96 15.70 -6.94
C ASN A 479 31.22 15.40 -8.26
N THR A 480 29.89 15.52 -8.30
CA THR A 480 29.11 15.22 -9.52
C THR A 480 28.28 16.42 -9.99
N PRO A 481 28.12 16.62 -11.32
CA PRO A 481 27.33 17.72 -11.85
C PRO A 481 25.84 17.53 -11.53
N LYS A 482 25.08 18.64 -11.49
CA LYS A 482 23.63 18.62 -11.16
C LYS A 482 22.78 17.76 -12.10
N HIS A 483 23.21 17.59 -13.35
CA HIS A 483 22.53 16.78 -14.36
C HIS A 483 23.04 15.32 -14.42
N ALA A 484 23.93 14.91 -13.51
CA ALA A 484 24.43 13.54 -13.46
C ALA A 484 23.29 12.57 -13.15
N VAL A 485 23.20 11.50 -13.94
CA VAL A 485 22.11 10.54 -13.88
C VAL A 485 22.56 9.28 -13.14
N PHE A 486 21.78 8.87 -12.14
CA PHE A 486 22.10 7.72 -11.30
C PHE A 486 21.15 6.53 -11.54
N ALA A 487 21.70 5.33 -11.44
CA ALA A 487 20.92 4.09 -11.40
C ALA A 487 21.46 3.15 -10.30
N GLY A 488 20.58 2.32 -9.75
CA GLY A 488 20.92 1.38 -8.67
C GLY A 488 19.68 0.74 -8.06
N LYS A 489 19.76 0.29 -6.80
CA LYS A 489 18.61 -0.23 -6.08
C LYS A 489 17.53 0.85 -5.94
N MET A 490 16.27 0.49 -6.20
CA MET A 490 15.13 1.42 -6.21
C MET A 490 15.03 2.29 -4.95
N SER A 491 15.18 1.70 -3.77
CA SER A 491 15.07 2.41 -2.48
C SER A 491 16.19 3.44 -2.31
N LEU A 492 17.41 3.09 -2.71
CA LEU A 492 18.57 3.99 -2.64
C LEU A 492 18.40 5.16 -3.61
N MET A 493 17.89 4.91 -4.82
CA MET A 493 17.62 5.97 -5.81
C MET A 493 16.62 7.00 -5.29
N ALA A 494 15.57 6.57 -4.59
CA ALA A 494 14.61 7.49 -3.98
C ALA A 494 15.24 8.37 -2.88
N ASN A 495 16.16 7.81 -2.09
CA ASN A 495 16.90 8.56 -1.05
C ASN A 495 17.92 9.52 -1.66
N LEU A 496 18.61 9.09 -2.72
CA LEU A 496 19.56 9.88 -3.49
C LEU A 496 18.87 11.10 -4.10
N MET A 497 17.73 10.90 -4.75
CA MET A 497 16.96 11.99 -5.35
C MET A 497 16.51 13.01 -4.28
N LEU A 498 15.97 12.53 -3.15
CA LEU A 498 15.56 13.39 -2.03
C LEU A 498 16.72 14.22 -1.46
N SER A 499 17.90 13.61 -1.33
CA SER A 499 19.04 14.19 -0.61
C SER A 499 19.90 15.08 -1.49
N THR A 500 20.08 14.71 -2.76
CA THR A 500 21.06 15.34 -3.69
C THR A 500 20.40 16.12 -4.84
N GLY A 501 19.11 15.90 -5.10
CA GLY A 501 18.38 16.50 -6.22
C GLY A 501 18.88 16.04 -7.60
N ARG A 502 19.61 14.92 -7.68
CA ARG A 502 20.12 14.37 -8.94
C ARG A 502 19.05 13.51 -9.63
N PRO A 503 18.96 13.52 -10.98
CA PRO A 503 18.05 12.65 -11.71
C PRO A 503 18.35 11.16 -11.52
N ILE A 504 17.29 10.35 -11.45
CA ILE A 504 17.35 8.89 -11.29
C ILE A 504 16.66 8.16 -12.45
N VAL A 505 17.19 6.99 -12.81
CA VAL A 505 16.67 6.19 -13.94
C VAL A 505 15.52 5.28 -13.54
N ASN A 506 15.59 4.71 -12.35
CA ASN A 506 14.62 3.77 -11.79
C ASN A 506 14.26 4.18 -10.36
N ASN A 507 13.02 3.88 -9.96
CA ASN A 507 12.48 4.28 -8.67
C ASN A 507 11.54 3.18 -8.10
N PRO A 508 11.10 3.28 -6.84
CA PRO A 508 10.23 2.27 -6.21
C PRO A 508 8.81 2.16 -6.78
N TYR A 509 8.39 3.05 -7.68
CA TYR A 509 7.06 2.97 -8.27
C TYR A 509 7.03 1.93 -9.40
N TYR A 510 6.47 0.76 -9.10
CA TYR A 510 6.57 -0.44 -9.95
C TYR A 510 5.30 -0.77 -10.77
N GLU A 511 4.32 0.13 -10.78
CA GLU A 511 3.00 -0.12 -11.38
C GLU A 511 2.98 0.01 -12.91
N SER A 512 3.84 0.86 -13.46
CA SER A 512 3.99 1.02 -14.91
C SER A 512 4.90 -0.05 -15.48
N LYS A 513 4.47 -0.69 -16.58
CA LYS A 513 5.33 -1.63 -17.32
C LYS A 513 6.67 -1.00 -17.72
N GLU A 514 6.66 0.25 -18.18
CA GLU A 514 7.87 0.93 -18.62
C GLU A 514 8.94 0.98 -17.51
N ILE A 515 8.53 1.26 -16.27
CA ILE A 515 9.46 1.35 -15.14
C ILE A 515 9.93 -0.04 -14.69
N ARG A 516 9.07 -1.07 -14.81
CA ARG A 516 9.48 -2.46 -14.58
C ARG A 516 10.56 -2.87 -15.57
N ASP A 517 10.36 -2.57 -16.84
CA ASP A 517 11.32 -2.89 -17.91
C ASP A 517 12.64 -2.12 -17.72
N ARG A 518 12.58 -0.83 -17.36
CA ARG A 518 13.76 -0.03 -17.02
C ARG A 518 14.51 -0.58 -15.81
N THR A 519 13.79 -0.94 -14.75
CA THR A 519 14.42 -1.47 -13.55
C THR A 519 15.05 -2.84 -13.80
N MET A 520 14.39 -3.69 -14.58
CA MET A 520 14.97 -4.96 -15.02
C MET A 520 16.28 -4.73 -15.78
N LYS A 521 16.35 -3.75 -16.69
CA LYS A 521 17.62 -3.38 -17.35
C LYS A 521 18.70 -2.90 -16.38
N VAL A 522 18.35 -2.08 -15.40
CA VAL A 522 19.31 -1.63 -14.36
C VAL A 522 19.82 -2.83 -13.56
N TYR A 523 18.95 -3.78 -13.25
CA TYR A 523 19.30 -4.94 -12.43
C TYR A 523 20.09 -6.00 -13.21
N GLU A 524 20.32 -5.84 -14.53
CA GLU A 524 21.22 -6.70 -15.31
C GLU A 524 22.64 -6.75 -14.73
N ILE A 525 23.05 -5.73 -13.97
CA ILE A 525 24.35 -5.69 -13.29
C ILE A 525 24.51 -6.79 -12.23
N PHE A 526 23.41 -7.33 -11.70
CA PHE A 526 23.41 -8.44 -10.75
C PHE A 526 23.39 -9.82 -11.44
N SER A 527 23.41 -9.87 -12.77
CA SER A 527 23.41 -11.12 -13.54
C SER A 527 24.82 -11.70 -13.77
N ARG A 528 24.91 -12.77 -14.55
CA ARG A 528 26.17 -13.36 -15.08
C ARG A 528 26.49 -12.90 -16.52
N LYS A 529 25.88 -11.81 -16.99
CA LYS A 529 26.17 -11.23 -18.31
C LYS A 529 27.55 -10.57 -18.34
N ASP A 530 28.09 -10.41 -19.55
CA ASP A 530 29.39 -9.76 -19.74
C ASP A 530 29.31 -8.25 -19.45
N ALA A 531 30.33 -7.70 -18.80
CA ALA A 531 30.37 -6.30 -18.35
C ALA A 531 30.13 -5.29 -19.48
N ALA A 532 30.62 -5.58 -20.69
CA ALA A 532 30.44 -4.74 -21.88
C ALA A 532 28.97 -4.67 -22.34
N SER A 533 28.21 -5.77 -22.23
CA SER A 533 26.79 -5.79 -22.58
C SER A 533 25.98 -4.95 -21.60
N VAL A 534 26.23 -5.10 -20.30
CA VAL A 534 25.56 -4.31 -19.26
C VAL A 534 25.92 -2.83 -19.37
N TYR A 535 27.19 -2.51 -19.65
CA TYR A 535 27.63 -1.14 -19.93
C TYR A 535 26.87 -0.51 -21.11
N ALA A 536 26.70 -1.24 -22.22
CA ALA A 536 25.93 -0.77 -23.37
C ALA A 536 24.43 -0.56 -23.03
N SER A 537 23.82 -1.47 -22.29
CA SER A 537 22.42 -1.34 -21.82
C SER A 537 22.22 -0.06 -20.99
N LEU A 538 23.09 0.17 -20.00
CA LEU A 538 23.02 1.33 -19.11
C LEU A 538 23.32 2.64 -19.85
N ARG A 539 24.30 2.63 -20.75
CA ARG A 539 24.62 3.79 -21.60
C ARG A 539 23.47 4.17 -22.54
N ASN A 540 22.75 3.19 -23.09
CA ASN A 540 21.56 3.43 -23.90
C ASN A 540 20.44 4.12 -23.10
N MET A 541 20.36 3.85 -21.78
CA MET A 541 19.46 4.56 -20.85
C MET A 541 20.02 5.91 -20.38
N LYS A 542 21.16 6.36 -20.92
CA LYS A 542 21.86 7.62 -20.58
C LYS A 542 22.24 7.71 -19.09
N VAL A 543 22.61 6.57 -18.49
CA VAL A 543 23.10 6.52 -17.10
C VAL A 543 24.54 7.03 -17.04
N SER A 544 24.82 8.00 -16.17
CA SER A 544 26.18 8.50 -15.94
C SER A 544 26.92 7.70 -14.87
N TYR A 545 26.22 7.33 -13.79
CA TYR A 545 26.76 6.61 -12.65
C TYR A 545 25.84 5.46 -12.20
N VAL A 546 26.42 4.33 -11.82
CA VAL A 546 25.72 3.21 -11.19
C VAL A 546 26.26 2.97 -9.79
N ILE A 547 25.36 2.79 -8.84
CA ILE A 547 25.70 2.54 -7.43
C ILE A 547 25.45 1.07 -7.11
N LEU A 548 26.48 0.42 -6.58
CA LEU A 548 26.46 -0.96 -6.10
C LEU A 548 26.50 -0.98 -4.57
N GLU A 549 25.73 -1.88 -3.96
CA GLU A 549 25.69 -2.10 -2.52
C GLU A 549 26.33 -3.45 -2.17
N GLU A 550 27.14 -3.50 -1.12
CA GLU A 550 27.79 -4.71 -0.64
C GLU A 550 26.78 -5.85 -0.37
N PRO A 551 25.65 -5.64 0.34
CA PRO A 551 24.74 -6.73 0.68
C PRO A 551 24.05 -7.36 -0.54
N LEU A 552 23.93 -6.62 -1.65
CA LEU A 552 23.33 -7.14 -2.89
C LEU A 552 24.37 -7.79 -3.81
N CYS A 553 25.62 -7.30 -3.81
CA CYS A 553 26.68 -7.90 -4.60
C CYS A 553 27.29 -9.14 -3.93
N LEU A 554 27.65 -9.04 -2.64
CA LEU A 554 28.48 -10.02 -1.94
C LEU A 554 27.71 -10.87 -0.92
N GLY A 555 26.61 -10.34 -0.38
CA GLY A 555 25.74 -11.09 0.53
C GLY A 555 24.85 -12.07 -0.27
N PHE A 556 24.64 -13.33 0.11
CA PHE A 556 24.51 -13.89 1.48
C PHE A 556 23.76 -13.00 2.47
N ALA A 557 22.93 -12.05 2.00
CA ALA A 557 21.81 -11.67 2.83
C ALA A 557 21.09 -12.98 3.21
N ASN A 558 20.60 -13.13 4.44
CA ASN A 558 19.94 -14.34 4.98
C ASN A 558 18.64 -14.70 4.22
N LEU A 559 18.65 -14.61 2.90
CA LEU A 559 17.61 -15.02 2.00
C LEU A 559 17.79 -16.51 1.74
N PRO A 560 16.67 -17.24 1.66
CA PRO A 560 16.69 -18.64 1.26
C PRO A 560 17.33 -18.80 -0.13
N SER A 561 17.94 -19.95 -0.36
CA SER A 561 18.52 -20.32 -1.66
C SER A 561 17.48 -20.17 -2.77
N GLY A 562 17.82 -19.49 -3.87
CA GLY A 562 16.90 -19.19 -4.97
C GLY A 562 16.27 -17.79 -4.93
N CYS A 563 16.57 -16.98 -3.90
CA CYS A 563 16.06 -15.62 -3.75
C CYS A 563 17.12 -14.52 -3.85
N GLN A 564 18.37 -14.88 -4.15
CA GLN A 564 19.41 -13.88 -4.44
C GLN A 564 19.14 -13.24 -5.81
N LEU A 565 19.52 -11.97 -6.01
CA LEU A 565 19.32 -11.30 -7.30
C LEU A 565 20.01 -12.05 -8.46
N THR A 566 21.16 -12.68 -8.18
CA THR A 566 21.84 -13.58 -9.13
C THR A 566 20.99 -14.80 -9.47
N ASP A 567 20.35 -15.43 -8.49
CA ASP A 567 19.47 -16.59 -8.69
C ASP A 567 18.22 -16.22 -9.51
N LEU A 568 17.68 -15.02 -9.29
CA LEU A 568 16.56 -14.49 -10.07
C LEU A 568 16.94 -14.35 -11.55
N TRP A 569 18.15 -13.89 -11.84
CA TRP A 569 18.66 -13.81 -13.21
C TRP A 569 18.99 -15.17 -13.81
N ASP A 570 19.58 -16.07 -13.02
CA ASP A 570 19.85 -17.46 -13.39
C ASP A 570 18.53 -18.22 -13.71
N MET A 571 17.38 -17.74 -13.26
CA MET A 571 16.08 -18.30 -13.66
C MET A 571 15.60 -17.79 -15.02
N ILE A 572 15.84 -16.51 -15.32
CA ILE A 572 15.41 -15.88 -16.58
C ILE A 572 16.18 -16.46 -17.76
N ASP A 573 17.46 -16.75 -17.58
CA ASP A 573 18.32 -17.32 -18.61
C ASP A 573 18.29 -18.85 -18.64
N ASN A 574 17.35 -19.49 -17.91
CA ASN A 574 17.26 -20.94 -17.70
C ASN A 574 18.58 -21.57 -17.20
N GLY A 575 19.42 -20.80 -16.49
CA GLY A 575 20.70 -21.23 -15.96
C GLY A 575 21.78 -21.39 -17.02
N THR A 576 21.59 -20.87 -18.24
CA THR A 576 22.55 -21.03 -19.34
C THR A 576 23.92 -20.41 -19.01
N ALA A 577 23.96 -19.21 -18.42
CA ALA A 577 25.22 -18.59 -18.03
C ALA A 577 25.87 -19.31 -16.84
N LYS A 578 25.05 -19.84 -15.92
CA LYS A 578 25.50 -20.65 -14.79
C LYS A 578 26.11 -21.98 -15.27
N ALA A 579 25.48 -22.66 -16.22
CA ALA A 579 25.98 -23.89 -16.84
C ALA A 579 27.28 -23.67 -17.63
N ALA A 580 27.43 -22.47 -18.22
CA ALA A 580 28.67 -22.04 -18.86
C ALA A 580 29.77 -21.59 -17.88
N ASN A 581 29.59 -21.80 -16.57
CA ASN A 581 30.52 -21.39 -15.50
C ASN A 581 30.90 -19.90 -15.53
N LYS A 582 30.00 -19.01 -15.99
CA LYS A 582 30.24 -17.57 -15.93
C LYS A 582 30.17 -17.07 -14.48
N PRO A 583 31.17 -16.31 -14.00
CA PRO A 583 31.12 -15.72 -12.66
C PRO A 583 30.03 -14.64 -12.58
N PRO A 584 29.46 -14.39 -11.38
CA PRO A 584 28.53 -13.28 -11.17
C PRO A 584 29.23 -11.93 -11.39
N LEU A 585 28.55 -11.00 -12.06
CA LEU A 585 29.13 -9.72 -12.46
C LEU A 585 29.28 -8.72 -11.30
N CYS A 586 28.28 -8.61 -10.41
CA CYS A 586 28.29 -7.64 -9.31
C CYS A 586 29.52 -7.77 -8.40
N PRO A 587 29.90 -8.99 -7.91
CA PRO A 587 31.12 -9.16 -7.12
C PRO A 587 32.40 -8.74 -7.86
N LEU A 588 32.47 -9.05 -9.16
CA LEU A 588 33.61 -8.70 -10.00
C LEU A 588 33.76 -7.17 -10.12
N LEU A 589 32.66 -6.45 -10.32
CA LEU A 589 32.67 -4.99 -10.41
C LEU A 589 32.91 -4.32 -9.05
N PHE A 590 32.43 -4.94 -7.96
CA PHE A 590 32.57 -4.43 -6.60
C PHE A 590 34.02 -4.53 -6.10
N LYS A 591 34.63 -5.73 -6.12
CA LYS A 591 36.00 -5.98 -5.60
C LYS A 591 37.08 -6.04 -6.69
N GLY A 592 36.74 -6.53 -7.87
CA GLY A 592 37.67 -6.84 -8.95
C GLY A 592 37.86 -5.72 -9.97
N ASN A 593 38.15 -6.13 -11.21
CA ASN A 593 38.29 -5.21 -12.34
C ASN A 593 36.92 -4.67 -12.77
N ALA A 594 36.78 -3.35 -12.72
CA ALA A 594 35.54 -2.66 -13.08
C ALA A 594 35.41 -2.38 -14.60
N TYR A 595 36.42 -2.65 -15.43
CA TYR A 595 36.37 -2.37 -16.87
C TYR A 595 35.14 -3.01 -17.53
N PRO A 596 34.36 -2.29 -18.37
CA PRO A 596 34.62 -0.96 -18.95
C PRO A 596 34.20 0.25 -18.09
N PHE A 597 33.70 0.03 -16.88
CA PHE A 597 33.36 1.09 -15.95
C PHE A 597 34.60 1.65 -15.25
N ARG A 598 34.52 2.92 -14.82
CA ARG A 598 35.53 3.54 -13.96
C ARG A 598 35.00 3.63 -12.53
N ARG A 599 35.73 3.11 -11.56
CA ARG A 599 35.41 3.29 -10.14
C ARG A 599 35.66 4.74 -9.74
N ALA A 600 34.61 5.44 -9.32
CA ALA A 600 34.65 6.87 -8.97
C ALA A 600 34.61 7.11 -7.45
N PHE A 601 33.93 6.23 -6.72
CA PHE A 601 33.82 6.28 -5.26
C PHE A 601 33.77 4.87 -4.69
N ILE A 602 34.31 4.71 -3.48
CA ILE A 602 34.28 3.48 -2.70
C ILE A 602 34.22 3.83 -1.22
N ASN A 603 33.31 3.18 -0.50
CA ASN A 603 33.34 3.07 0.96
C ASN A 603 33.01 1.63 1.38
N SER A 604 32.79 1.38 2.67
CA SER A 604 32.54 0.03 3.19
C SER A 604 31.33 -0.63 2.52
N ASN A 605 30.22 0.11 2.37
CA ASN A 605 28.96 -0.47 1.89
C ASN A 605 28.66 -0.19 0.41
N TYR A 606 29.27 0.83 -0.21
CA TYR A 606 28.90 1.33 -1.55
C TYR A 606 30.10 1.49 -2.48
N VAL A 607 29.87 1.15 -3.76
CA VAL A 607 30.81 1.43 -4.86
C VAL A 607 30.06 2.17 -5.97
N VAL A 608 30.62 3.29 -6.43
CA VAL A 608 30.06 4.06 -7.56
C VAL A 608 30.91 3.84 -8.80
N LEU A 609 30.26 3.44 -9.88
CA LEU A 609 30.83 3.17 -11.19
C LEU A 609 30.37 4.23 -12.19
N GLN A 610 31.32 4.92 -12.81
CA GLN A 610 31.09 5.90 -13.86
C GLN A 610 31.13 5.24 -15.24
N LEU A 611 30.20 5.64 -16.12
CA LEU A 611 30.09 5.11 -17.48
C LEU A 611 30.76 6.02 -18.52
N ASP A 612 30.57 7.34 -18.41
CA ASP A 612 31.06 8.30 -19.40
C ASP A 612 32.53 8.67 -19.15
N TYR A 613 33.44 7.85 -19.65
CA TYR A 613 34.85 8.21 -19.86
C TYR A 613 35.24 7.91 -21.30
N SER A 614 34.62 8.59 -22.27
CA SER A 614 35.03 8.49 -23.67
C SER A 614 36.10 9.53 -24.00
N HIS A 615 37.33 9.25 -23.59
CA HIS A 615 38.50 9.54 -24.43
C HIS A 615 39.20 8.21 -24.65
N TYR A 616 38.76 7.45 -25.66
CA TYR A 616 39.59 6.38 -26.19
C TYR A 616 40.63 7.03 -27.11
N VAL A 617 41.91 6.87 -26.80
CA VAL A 617 42.99 7.08 -27.75
C VAL A 617 43.09 5.78 -28.53
N GLU A 618 42.56 5.75 -29.75
CA GLU A 618 42.80 4.64 -30.67
C GLU A 618 44.28 4.67 -31.04
N PHE A 619 45.08 3.82 -30.40
CA PHE A 619 46.48 3.64 -30.79
C PHE A 619 46.48 2.90 -32.13
N LYS A 620 46.53 3.65 -33.24
CA LYS A 620 46.89 3.10 -34.54
C LYS A 620 48.40 2.87 -34.52
N PRO A 621 48.91 1.63 -34.43
CA PRO A 621 50.35 1.40 -34.48
C PRO A 621 50.87 1.90 -35.84
N LYS A 622 51.62 3.01 -35.83
CA LYS A 622 52.44 3.44 -36.97
C LYS A 622 53.70 2.59 -36.96
N THR A 623 53.60 1.35 -37.42
CA THR A 623 54.63 0.57 -38.15
C THR A 623 54.28 -0.92 -38.06
N SER A 624 53.80 -1.45 -39.18
CA SER A 624 53.97 -2.86 -39.52
C SER A 624 55.45 -3.08 -39.86
N MET A 625 56.30 -3.33 -38.87
CA MET A 625 57.55 -4.05 -39.15
C MET A 625 57.22 -5.55 -39.11
N PRO A 626 57.37 -6.29 -40.22
CA PRO A 626 57.19 -7.72 -40.21
C PRO A 626 58.27 -8.35 -39.32
N LEU A 627 57.85 -9.15 -38.34
CA LEU A 627 58.72 -10.05 -37.59
C LEU A 627 59.34 -11.03 -38.60
N HIS A 628 60.58 -10.77 -39.00
CA HIS A 628 61.41 -11.78 -39.65
C HIS A 628 61.74 -12.84 -38.61
N TYR A 629 61.08 -13.99 -38.70
CA TYR A 629 61.59 -15.22 -38.11
C TYR A 629 62.86 -15.61 -38.87
N GLN A 630 64.01 -15.60 -38.20
CA GLN A 630 65.17 -16.38 -38.63
C GLN A 630 65.09 -17.75 -37.94
N PHE A 631 65.22 -18.78 -38.78
CA PHE A 631 65.20 -20.20 -38.47
C PHE A 631 66.25 -20.61 -37.44
#